data_AF-A0A374W904-F1
#
_entry.id   AF-A0A374W904-F1
#
_cell.length_a   1.000
_cell.length_b   1.000
_cell.length_c   1.000
_cell.angle_alpha   90.00
_cell.angle_beta   90.00
_cell.angle_gamma   90.00
#
_symmetry.space_group_name_H-M   'P 1'
#
loop_
_entity.id
_entity.type
_entity.pdbx_description
1 polymer ?
#
loop_
_entity_poly.entity_id
_entity_poly.type
_entity_poly.pdbx_seq_one_letter_code
_entity_poly.pdbx_strand_id
1 'polypeptide(L)'
;MVTDELIRKQFIHQILRRDAAFIYETQANVVRQNFTNERAKALASFLASRPFSLSGDGLRPNYYFNIFPYLRFLDIKYSNQDAGLRSRLALYNRVVWGRLYHETISDLKYGLSKDIYDSIKERLEKMNPEKL
;
A
#
# COMPACT_ATOMS: atom_id res chain seq x y z
N MET A 1 16.52 18.76 -17.46
CA MET A 1 15.15 19.09 -17.86
C MET A 1 14.22 18.01 -17.33
N VAL A 2 13.17 18.38 -16.59
CA VAL A 2 12.20 17.42 -16.07
C VAL A 2 11.29 16.98 -17.21
N THR A 3 11.25 15.67 -17.49
CA THR A 3 10.42 15.07 -18.54
C THR A 3 9.04 14.69 -18.01
N ASP A 4 8.00 14.78 -18.85
CA ASP A 4 6.63 14.33 -18.52
C ASP A 4 6.61 12.87 -17.99
N GLU A 5 7.45 12.00 -18.57
CA GLU A 5 7.65 10.62 -18.11
C GLU A 5 8.07 10.54 -16.63
N LEU A 6 8.95 11.43 -16.19
CA LEU A 6 9.50 11.41 -14.83
C LEU A 6 8.45 11.92 -13.82
N ILE A 7 7.65 12.90 -14.23
CA ILE A 7 6.52 13.40 -13.44
C ILE A 7 5.47 12.30 -13.26
N ARG A 8 5.10 11.60 -14.33
CA ARG A 8 4.15 10.48 -14.27
C ARG A 8 4.65 9.33 -13.40
N LYS A 9 5.93 8.95 -13.51
CA LYS A 9 6.53 7.94 -12.62
C LYS A 9 6.44 8.35 -11.15
N GLN A 10 6.76 9.61 -10.85
CA GLN A 10 6.72 10.11 -9.49
C GLN A 10 5.28 10.15 -8.94
N PHE A 11 4.31 10.54 -9.77
CA PHE A 11 2.89 10.51 -9.43
C PHE A 11 2.42 9.08 -9.09
N ILE A 12 2.69 8.12 -9.98
CA ILE A 12 2.34 6.70 -9.77
C ILE A 12 3.00 6.18 -8.49
N HIS A 13 4.28 6.48 -8.29
CA HIS A 13 5.01 6.07 -7.10
C HIS A 13 4.40 6.64 -5.82
N GLN A 14 3.99 7.91 -5.81
CA GLN A 14 3.36 8.55 -4.65
C GLN A 14 2.03 7.91 -4.28
N ILE A 15 1.15 7.68 -5.26
CA ILE A 15 -0.16 7.06 -5.03
C ILE A 15 0.01 5.64 -4.49
N LEU A 16 0.83 4.82 -5.16
CA LEU A 16 1.04 3.44 -4.76
C LEU A 16 1.69 3.33 -3.39
N ARG A 17 2.64 4.21 -3.06
CA ARG A 17 3.25 4.25 -1.73
C ARG A 17 2.23 4.63 -0.65
N ARG A 18 1.39 5.63 -0.91
CA ARG A 18 0.32 6.06 0.01
C ARG A 18 -0.66 4.92 0.28
N ASP A 19 -1.15 4.29 -0.77
CA ASP A 19 -2.19 3.27 -0.67
C ASP A 19 -1.66 1.95 -0.11
N ALA A 20 -0.42 1.59 -0.43
CA ALA A 20 0.24 0.46 0.20
C ALA A 20 0.46 0.70 1.70
N ALA A 21 0.90 1.90 2.09
CA ALA A 21 1.04 2.25 3.51
C ALA A 21 -0.31 2.11 4.25
N PHE A 22 -1.40 2.58 3.63
CA PHE A 22 -2.75 2.42 4.18
C PHE A 22 -3.14 0.94 4.36
N ILE A 23 -2.87 0.10 3.36
CA ILE A 23 -3.13 -1.35 3.43
C ILE A 23 -2.34 -1.98 4.57
N TYR A 24 -1.03 -1.73 4.64
CA TYR A 24 -0.16 -2.28 5.67
C TYR A 24 -0.55 -1.84 7.09
N GLU A 25 -0.88 -0.56 7.29
CA GLU A 25 -1.33 -0.04 8.59
C GLU A 25 -2.68 -0.64 9.00
N THR A 26 -3.62 -0.75 8.07
CA THR A 26 -4.94 -1.33 8.35
C THR A 26 -4.80 -2.79 8.74
N GLN A 27 -3.94 -3.55 8.05
CA GLN A 27 -3.66 -4.94 8.40
C GLN A 27 -3.01 -5.05 9.78
N ALA A 28 -2.01 -4.21 10.08
CA ALA A 28 -1.37 -4.17 11.39
C ALA A 28 -2.36 -3.82 12.51
N ASN A 29 -3.27 -2.87 12.28
CA ASN A 29 -4.28 -2.45 13.26
C ASN A 29 -5.25 -3.57 13.61
N VAL A 30 -5.74 -4.31 12.63
CA VAL A 30 -6.64 -5.44 12.87
C VAL A 30 -5.94 -6.57 13.64
N VAL A 31 -4.64 -6.80 13.39
CA VAL A 31 -3.84 -7.75 14.20
C VAL A 31 -3.71 -7.26 15.64
N ARG A 32 -3.40 -5.97 15.86
CA ARG A 32 -3.30 -5.36 17.21
C ARG A 32 -4.61 -5.42 17.98
N GLN A 33 -5.74 -5.23 17.32
CA GLN A 33 -7.06 -5.20 17.96
C GLN A 33 -7.57 -6.59 18.36
N ASN A 34 -7.21 -7.63 17.62
CA ASN A 34 -7.74 -8.98 17.83
C ASN A 34 -6.78 -9.91 18.57
N PHE A 35 -5.47 -9.60 18.61
CA PHE A 35 -4.47 -10.46 19.24
C PHE A 35 -3.58 -9.66 20.20
N THR A 36 -3.47 -10.14 21.44
CA THR A 36 -2.65 -9.54 22.51
C THR A 36 -1.30 -10.24 22.71
N ASN A 37 -1.07 -11.37 22.04
CA ASN A 37 0.12 -12.21 22.18
C ASN A 37 1.40 -11.53 21.65
N GLU A 38 2.55 -11.80 22.27
CA GLU A 38 3.85 -11.25 21.84
C GLU A 38 4.20 -11.57 20.37
N ARG A 39 3.87 -12.79 19.91
CA ARG A 39 4.04 -13.17 18.49
C ARG A 39 3.19 -12.31 17.54
N ALA A 40 1.99 -11.93 17.97
CA ALA A 40 1.12 -11.06 17.19
C ALA A 40 1.62 -9.61 17.17
N LYS A 41 2.26 -9.14 18.24
CA LYS A 41 2.94 -7.83 18.25
C LYS A 41 4.10 -7.82 17.26
N ALA A 42 4.93 -8.86 17.24
CA ALA A 42 6.01 -8.99 16.26
C ALA A 42 5.49 -9.02 14.81
N LEU A 43 4.40 -9.77 14.57
CA LEU A 43 3.73 -9.79 13.26
C LEU A 43 3.17 -8.42 12.88
N ALA A 44 2.52 -7.71 13.80
CA ALA A 44 1.99 -6.37 13.55
C ALA A 44 3.11 -5.36 13.24
N SER A 45 4.26 -5.46 13.92
CA SER A 45 5.43 -4.64 13.63
C SER A 45 6.03 -4.94 12.27
N PHE A 46 6.08 -6.22 11.86
CA PHE A 46 6.52 -6.63 10.53
C PHE A 46 5.55 -6.17 9.43
N LEU A 47 4.23 -6.27 9.65
CA LEU A 47 3.24 -5.74 8.72
C LEU A 47 3.38 -4.22 8.56
N ALA A 48 3.66 -3.51 9.64
CA ALA A 48 3.90 -2.07 9.61
C ALA A 48 5.25 -1.67 8.98
N SER A 49 6.19 -2.61 8.80
CA SER A 49 7.52 -2.30 8.24
C SER A 49 7.52 -2.12 6.72
N ARG A 50 6.37 -2.29 6.05
CA ARG A 50 6.12 -1.90 4.65
C ARG A 50 7.17 -2.45 3.66
N PRO A 51 7.32 -3.78 3.50
CA PRO A 51 8.18 -4.33 2.45
C PRO A 51 7.57 -4.01 1.07
N PHE A 52 7.98 -2.88 0.50
CA PHE A 52 7.63 -2.45 -0.84
C PHE A 52 8.91 -2.48 -1.66
N SER A 53 8.93 -3.34 -2.69
CA SER A 53 10.03 -3.40 -3.64
C SER A 53 9.57 -2.89 -5.00
N LEU A 54 10.27 -1.89 -5.49
CA LEU A 54 10.16 -1.40 -6.85
C LEU A 54 11.17 -2.16 -7.71
N SER A 55 10.71 -2.74 -8.81
CA SER A 55 11.58 -3.27 -9.84
C SER A 55 11.14 -2.78 -11.21
N GLY A 56 12.03 -2.80 -12.19
CA GLY A 56 11.73 -2.40 -13.55
C GLY A 56 12.46 -1.12 -13.95
N ASP A 57 12.64 -0.98 -15.26
CA ASP A 57 13.34 0.13 -15.90
C ASP A 57 12.37 0.85 -16.85
N GLY A 58 12.54 2.15 -17.03
CA GLY A 58 11.68 2.95 -17.91
C GLY A 58 10.22 3.12 -17.42
N LEU A 59 9.26 3.21 -18.36
CA LEU A 59 7.83 3.53 -18.14
C LEU A 59 6.98 2.39 -17.56
N ARG A 60 7.55 1.21 -17.31
CA ARG A 60 6.82 0.03 -16.81
C ARG A 60 7.37 -0.42 -15.46
N PRO A 61 7.18 0.38 -14.39
CA PRO A 61 7.54 -0.05 -13.05
C PRO A 61 6.67 -1.24 -12.61
N ASN A 62 7.33 -2.31 -12.19
CA ASN A 62 6.72 -3.45 -11.55
C ASN A 62 6.77 -3.24 -10.04
N TYR A 63 5.58 -3.10 -9.45
CA TYR A 63 5.41 -2.92 -8.02
C TYR A 63 5.10 -4.26 -7.37
N TYR A 64 5.97 -4.71 -6.48
CA TYR A 64 5.73 -5.91 -5.69
C TYR A 64 5.24 -5.52 -4.29
N PHE A 65 4.08 -6.05 -3.94
CA PHE A 65 3.49 -5.93 -2.60
C PHE A 65 3.51 -7.29 -1.93
N ASN A 66 4.14 -7.38 -0.76
CA ASN A 66 4.07 -8.57 0.08
C ASN A 66 2.84 -8.46 0.98
N ILE A 67 1.69 -8.76 0.40
CA ILE A 67 0.42 -8.85 1.13
C ILE A 67 0.22 -10.29 1.61
N PHE A 68 -0.24 -10.48 2.85
CA PHE A 68 -0.57 -11.81 3.35
C PHE A 68 -1.92 -12.28 2.75
N PRO A 69 -1.94 -13.24 1.80
CA PRO A 69 -3.16 -13.64 1.09
C PRO A 69 -4.22 -14.26 2.00
N TYR A 70 -3.74 -14.88 3.09
CA TYR A 70 -4.52 -15.67 4.02
C TYR A 70 -4.15 -15.36 5.47
N LEU A 71 -4.49 -14.16 5.93
CA LEU A 71 -4.96 -14.03 7.32
C LEU A 71 -6.39 -14.58 7.50
N ARG A 72 -6.91 -15.36 6.54
CA ARG A 72 -7.76 -16.48 6.93
C ARG A 72 -6.84 -17.51 7.55
N PHE A 73 -6.88 -17.58 8.87
CA PHE A 73 -6.34 -18.70 9.63
C PHE A 73 -6.99 -20.00 9.14
N LEU A 74 -6.50 -20.56 8.03
CA LEU A 74 -6.86 -21.90 7.56
C LEU A 74 -6.57 -22.95 8.65
N ASP A 75 -5.81 -22.58 9.70
CA ASP A 75 -5.51 -23.39 10.88
C ASP A 75 -6.31 -23.06 12.16
N ILE A 76 -7.22 -22.08 12.20
CA ILE A 76 -8.26 -22.08 13.26
C ILE A 76 -9.31 -23.09 12.83
N LYS A 77 -8.91 -24.37 12.87
CA LYS A 77 -9.73 -25.57 12.73
C LYS A 77 -11.11 -25.29 13.31
N TYR A 78 -12.14 -25.41 12.47
CA TYR A 78 -13.58 -25.61 12.68
C TYR A 78 -14.16 -25.69 14.12
N SER A 79 -13.73 -24.85 15.06
CA SER A 79 -14.35 -24.71 16.37
C SER A 79 -15.39 -23.60 16.30
N ASN A 80 -16.63 -23.88 16.70
CA ASN A 80 -17.70 -22.88 16.79
C ASN A 80 -17.49 -21.87 17.93
N GLN A 81 -16.48 -22.07 18.78
CA GLN A 81 -16.22 -21.26 19.97
C GLN A 81 -15.72 -19.84 19.63
N ASP A 82 -15.01 -19.66 18.50
CA ASP A 82 -14.36 -18.39 18.15
C ASP A 82 -15.03 -17.63 16.98
N ALA A 83 -16.31 -17.90 16.71
CA ALA A 83 -17.04 -17.29 15.59
C ALA A 83 -17.05 -15.75 15.64
N GLY A 84 -17.11 -15.15 16.83
CA GLY A 84 -17.09 -13.70 17.02
C GLY A 84 -15.73 -13.05 16.76
N LEU A 85 -14.62 -13.78 16.95
CA LEU A 85 -13.29 -13.33 16.58
C LEU A 85 -13.11 -13.42 15.05
N ARG A 86 -13.61 -14.50 14.43
CA ARG A 86 -13.50 -14.72 12.97
C ARG A 86 -14.15 -13.61 12.13
N SER A 87 -15.32 -13.13 12.52
CA SER A 87 -16.00 -12.04 11.80
C SER A 87 -15.20 -10.73 11.80
N ARG A 88 -14.35 -10.51 12.82
CA ARG A 88 -13.50 -9.33 12.97
C ARG A 88 -12.19 -9.40 12.18
N LEU A 89 -11.88 -10.56 11.59
CA LEU A 89 -10.61 -10.86 10.91
C LEU A 89 -10.70 -10.77 9.37
N ALA A 90 -11.70 -10.09 8.81
CA ALA A 90 -11.90 -9.92 7.36
C ALA A 90 -10.85 -8.98 6.69
N LEU A 91 -9.58 -9.33 6.85
CA LEU A 91 -8.38 -8.55 6.56
C LEU A 91 -8.07 -8.39 5.07
N TYR A 92 -8.32 -9.42 4.26
CA TYR A 92 -7.81 -9.47 2.90
C TYR A 92 -8.75 -8.84 1.87
N ASN A 93 -10.01 -9.30 1.83
CA ASN A 93 -10.90 -8.93 0.72
C ASN A 93 -11.42 -7.49 0.77
N ARG A 94 -11.54 -6.87 1.95
CA ARG A 94 -12.08 -5.50 2.01
C ARG A 94 -11.01 -4.44 1.79
N VAL A 95 -9.86 -4.61 2.42
CA VAL A 95 -8.82 -3.58 2.47
C VAL A 95 -7.98 -3.58 1.20
N VAL A 96 -7.50 -4.76 0.78
CA VAL A 96 -6.65 -4.85 -0.41
C VAL A 96 -7.46 -4.56 -1.68
N TRP A 97 -8.59 -5.25 -1.87
CA TRP A 97 -9.39 -5.05 -3.08
C TRP A 97 -10.11 -3.70 -3.10
N GLY A 98 -10.69 -3.27 -1.98
CA GLY A 98 -11.34 -1.96 -1.90
C GLY A 98 -10.35 -0.83 -2.19
N ARG A 99 -9.20 -0.82 -1.51
CA ARG A 99 -8.22 0.24 -1.70
C ARG A 99 -7.59 0.19 -3.09
N LEU A 100 -7.07 -0.98 -3.52
CA LEU A 100 -6.38 -1.06 -4.82
C LEU A 100 -7.32 -0.86 -6.00
N TYR A 101 -8.47 -1.54 -6.04
CA TYR A 101 -9.31 -1.54 -7.24
C TYR A 101 -10.28 -0.37 -7.33
N HIS A 102 -10.80 0.13 -6.20
CA HIS A 102 -11.74 1.27 -6.25
C HIS A 102 -11.02 2.61 -6.12
N GLU A 103 -10.03 2.72 -5.25
CA GLU A 103 -9.41 4.02 -4.96
C GLU A 103 -8.12 4.22 -5.76
N THR A 104 -7.14 3.33 -5.61
CA THR A 104 -5.83 3.47 -6.28
C THR A 104 -5.97 3.53 -7.80
N ILE A 105 -6.74 2.63 -8.43
CA ILE A 105 -6.94 2.67 -9.89
C ILE A 105 -7.66 3.96 -10.33
N SER A 106 -8.64 4.44 -9.55
CA SER A 106 -9.33 5.69 -9.85
C SER A 106 -8.38 6.88 -9.79
N ASP A 107 -7.58 6.96 -8.72
CA ASP A 107 -6.59 8.02 -8.54
C ASP A 107 -5.51 7.98 -9.62
N LEU A 108 -5.10 6.79 -10.06
CA LEU A 108 -4.15 6.66 -11.17
C LEU A 108 -4.75 7.12 -12.51
N LYS A 109 -6.05 6.91 -12.73
CA LYS A 109 -6.74 7.29 -13.97
C LYS A 109 -7.09 8.78 -14.02
N TYR A 110 -7.51 9.36 -12.91
CA TYR A 110 -8.15 10.68 -12.88
C TYR A 110 -7.45 11.68 -11.94
N GLY A 111 -6.54 11.22 -11.08
CA GLY A 111 -5.92 12.04 -10.03
C GLY A 111 -4.77 12.92 -10.51
N LEU A 112 -4.31 12.79 -11.76
CA LEU A 112 -3.24 13.66 -12.28
C LEU A 112 -3.83 14.97 -12.79
N SER A 113 -4.18 15.87 -11.86
CA SER A 113 -4.59 17.23 -12.19
C SER A 113 -3.40 18.11 -12.59
N LYS A 114 -3.68 19.25 -13.21
CA LYS A 114 -2.64 20.23 -13.58
C LYS A 114 -1.87 20.75 -12.35
N ASP A 115 -2.56 21.00 -11.25
CA ASP A 115 -1.94 21.45 -10.01
C ASP A 115 -0.99 20.41 -9.42
N ILE A 116 -1.39 19.13 -9.45
CA ILE A 116 -0.54 18.02 -8.99
C ILE A 116 0.67 17.88 -9.91
N TYR A 117 0.45 17.94 -11.22
CA TYR A 117 1.52 17.90 -12.22
C TYR A 117 2.57 19.00 -11.98
N ASP A 118 2.13 20.25 -11.84
CA ASP A 118 2.99 21.41 -11.62
C ASP A 118 3.73 21.30 -10.27
N SER A 119 3.04 20.83 -9.21
CA SER A 119 3.68 20.61 -7.90
C SER A 119 4.78 19.54 -7.93
N ILE A 120 4.59 18.46 -8.71
CA ILE A 120 5.58 17.40 -8.85
C ILE A 120 6.76 17.91 -9.66
N LYS A 121 6.48 18.64 -10.75
CA LYS A 121 7.51 19.28 -11.57
C LYS A 121 8.40 20.20 -10.74
N GLU A 122 7.81 21.11 -9.96
CA GLU A 122 8.55 22.05 -9.11
C GLU A 122 9.44 21.32 -8.10
N ARG A 123 8.94 20.26 -7.45
CA ARG A 123 9.73 19.44 -6.52
C ARG A 123 10.91 18.76 -7.21
N LEU A 124 10.70 18.23 -8.41
CA LEU A 124 11.75 17.56 -9.19
C LEU A 124 12.81 18.55 -9.68
N GLU A 125 12.42 19.77 -10.05
CA GLU A 125 13.35 20.84 -10.42
C GLU A 125 14.20 21.28 -9.22
N LYS A 126 13.59 21.44 -8.04
CA LYS A 126 14.31 21.77 -6.79
C LYS A 126 15.28 20.67 -6.32
N MET A 127 14.94 19.41 -6.55
CA MET A 127 15.79 18.26 -6.20
C MET A 127 16.97 18.04 -7.15
N ASN A 128 16.97 18.69 -8.32
CA ASN A 128 17.99 18.48 -9.36
C ASN A 128 18.79 19.78 -9.64
N PRO A 129 19.51 20.34 -8.65
CA PRO A 129 20.22 21.62 -8.80
C PRO A 129 21.46 21.56 -9.70
N GLU A 130 21.87 20.41 -10.24
CA GLU A 130 23.10 20.26 -11.03
C GLU A 130 22.96 20.50 -12.54
N LYS A 131 21.86 21.13 -12.99
CA LYS A 131 21.70 21.56 -14.39
C LYS A 131 21.17 22.99 -14.54
N LEU A 132 21.82 23.92 -13.85
CA LEU A 132 21.86 25.33 -14.20
C LEU A 132 23.28 25.68 -14.64
#